data_AF-A0A918RFL6-F1
#
_entry.id   AF-A0A918RFL6-F1
#
_cell.length_a   1.000
_cell.length_b   1.000
_cell.length_c   1.000
_cell.angle_alpha   90.00
_cell.angle_beta   90.00
_cell.angle_gamma   90.00
#
_symmetry.space_group_name_H-M   'P 1'
#
loop_
_entity.id
_entity.type
_entity.pdbx_description
1 polymer ?
#
loop_
_entity_poly.entity_id
_entity_poly.type
_entity_poly.pdbx_seq_one_letter_code
_entity_poly.pdbx_strand_id
1 'polypeptide(L)' 'MGHTLGTGRAGGNAFFRDIARASDPVLRRVFGEVRPAVTMLECGPADPRMRIEIEVDAVRGSGARRDAAHGARTTPA' A
#
# COMPACT_ATOMS: atom_id res chain seq x y z
N MET A 1 -25.64 -5.61 -18.74
CA MET A 1 -25.77 -6.83 -17.91
C MET A 1 -24.37 -7.11 -17.35
N GLY A 2 -24.02 -6.49 -16.22
CA GLY A 2 -23.69 -7.20 -14.96
C GLY A 2 -22.39 -8.02 -15.11
N HIS A 3 -21.26 -7.79 -14.44
CA HIS A 3 -21.07 -7.44 -13.04
C HIS A 3 -19.62 -6.98 -12.75
N THR A 4 -19.51 -6.02 -11.82
CA THR A 4 -18.44 -5.80 -10.82
C THR A 4 -17.07 -5.26 -11.28
N LEU A 5 -16.85 -3.97 -10.96
CA LEU A 5 -15.58 -3.35 -10.64
C LEU A 5 -14.63 -4.36 -9.96
N GLY A 6 -13.48 -4.64 -10.59
CA GLY A 6 -12.38 -5.27 -9.88
C GLY A 6 -11.90 -4.32 -8.79
N THR A 7 -12.42 -4.47 -7.58
CA THR A 7 -11.79 -3.95 -6.38
C THR A 7 -10.44 -4.65 -6.31
N GLY A 8 -9.35 -3.91 -6.49
CA GLY A 8 -8.01 -4.49 -6.44
C GLY A 8 -7.84 -5.21 -5.10
N ARG A 9 -7.76 -6.54 -5.13
CA ARG A 9 -7.49 -7.33 -3.93
C ARG A 9 -6.00 -7.21 -3.62
N ALA A 10 -5.71 -6.43 -2.59
CA ALA A 10 -4.43 -6.38 -1.91
C ALA A 10 -4.71 -6.54 -0.41
N GLY A 11 -3.86 -7.27 0.28
CA GLY A 11 -3.89 -7.42 1.73
C GLY A 11 -2.47 -7.59 2.26
N GLY A 12 -2.30 -7.71 3.57
CA GLY A 12 -1.00 -8.01 4.16
C GLY A 12 -0.82 -7.48 5.57
N ASN A 13 0.43 -7.37 5.99
CA ASN A 13 0.79 -6.95 7.34
C ASN A 13 1.65 -5.70 7.30
N ALA A 14 1.48 -4.83 8.29
CA ALA A 14 2.36 -3.69 8.50
C ALA A 14 2.88 -3.71 9.94
N PHE A 15 4.20 -3.81 10.07
CA PHE A 15 4.92 -3.87 11.33
C PHE A 15 5.56 -2.50 11.59
N PHE A 16 5.24 -1.89 12.73
CA PHE A 16 5.70 -0.56 13.10
C PHE A 16 6.59 -0.65 14.35
N ARG A 17 7.68 0.09 14.34
CA ARG A 17 8.48 0.30 15.56
C ARG A 17 7.76 1.17 16.60
N ASP A 18 6.99 2.15 16.12
CA ASP A 18 6.19 3.08 16.92
C ASP A 18 4.93 3.37 16.08
N ILE A 19 3.82 2.73 16.42
CA ILE A 19 2.57 2.86 15.66
C ILE A 19 1.90 4.21 15.92
N ALA A 20 2.15 4.86 17.07
CA ALA A 20 1.64 6.19 17.38
C ALA A 20 2.26 7.27 16.47
N ARG A 21 3.49 7.03 15.96
CA ARG A 21 4.12 7.86 14.92
C ARG A 21 3.69 7.50 13.50
N ALA A 22 2.96 6.41 13.30
CA ALA A 22 2.44 6.04 11.99
C ALA A 22 1.27 6.96 11.62
N SER A 23 1.52 7.94 10.76
CA SER A 23 0.47 8.81 10.25
C SER A 23 -0.33 8.10 9.15
N ASP A 24 -1.57 7.70 9.44
CA ASP A 24 -2.61 7.29 8.46
C ASP A 24 -2.63 8.09 7.13
N PRO A 25 -2.42 9.43 7.10
CA PRO A 25 -2.42 10.17 5.83
C PRO A 25 -1.33 9.72 4.82
N VAL A 26 -0.17 9.24 5.29
CA VAL A 26 0.90 8.78 4.39
C VAL A 26 0.50 7.47 3.72
N LEU A 27 -0.05 6.52 4.48
CA LEU A 27 -0.48 5.23 3.95
C LEU A 27 -1.61 5.41 2.92
N ARG A 28 -2.59 6.27 3.21
CA ARG A 28 -3.65 6.62 2.26
C ARG A 28 -3.12 7.29 0.99
N ARG A 29 -2.14 8.20 1.12
CA ARG A 29 -1.52 8.85 -0.04
C ARG A 29 -0.84 7.83 -0.95
N VAL A 30 -0.14 6.85 -0.37
CA VAL A 30 0.63 5.84 -1.10
C VAL A 30 -0.29 4.79 -1.73
N PHE A 31 -1.16 4.15 -0.96
CA PHE A 31 -2.08 3.10 -1.46
C PHE A 31 -3.22 3.66 -2.33
N GLY A 32 -3.59 4.93 -2.14
CA GLY A 32 -4.60 5.60 -2.95
C GLY A 32 -5.99 4.99 -2.79
N GLU A 33 -6.59 4.60 -3.92
CA GLU A 33 -7.91 3.98 -3.95
C GLU A 33 -7.88 2.49 -3.57
N VAL A 34 -6.68 1.88 -3.53
CA VAL A 34 -6.52 0.52 -3.03
C VAL A 34 -6.69 0.59 -1.53
N ARG A 35 -7.67 -0.14 -1.00
CA ARG A 35 -7.87 -0.32 0.44
C ARG A 35 -7.35 -1.71 0.81
N PRO A 36 -6.04 -1.86 1.07
CA PRO A 36 -5.54 -3.16 1.44
C PRO A 36 -6.15 -3.57 2.78
N ALA A 37 -6.57 -4.83 2.89
CA ALA A 37 -6.91 -5.40 4.18
C ALA A 37 -5.58 -5.63 4.93
N VAL A 38 -5.26 -4.74 5.88
CA VAL A 38 -3.97 -4.76 6.59
C VAL A 38 -4.18 -5.04 8.06
N THR A 39 -3.41 -5.98 8.60
CA THR A 39 -3.19 -6.09 10.05
C THR A 39 -2.02 -5.19 10.42
N MET A 40 -2.24 -4.25 11.35
CA MET A 40 -1.18 -3.37 11.85
C MET A 40 -0.70 -3.88 13.21
N LEU A 41 0.62 -4.02 13.37
CA LEU A 41 1.28 -4.56 14.56
C LEU A 41 2.39 -3.60 15.00
N GLU A 42 2.50 -3.34 16.31
CA GLU A 42 3.66 -2.67 16.89
C GLU A 42 4.67 -3.71 17.38
N CYS A 43 5.80 -3.84 16.69
CA CYS A 43 6.86 -4.80 16.99
C CYS A 43 8.21 -4.37 16.38
N GLY A 44 9.27 -5.13 16.63
CA GLY A 44 10.55 -4.93 15.96
C GLY A 44 10.48 -5.39 14.49
N PRO A 45 10.74 -4.54 13.49
CA PRO A 45 10.92 -4.97 12.11
C PRO A 45 12.17 -5.85 11.94
N ALA A 46 12.25 -6.58 10.82
CA ALA A 46 13.34 -7.52 10.52
C ALA A 46 14.74 -6.87 10.60
N ASP A 47 14.87 -5.60 10.19
CA ASP A 47 16.09 -4.82 10.42
C ASP A 47 15.86 -3.78 11.54
N PRO A 48 16.68 -3.77 12.60
CA PRO A 48 16.53 -2.86 13.73
C PRO A 48 16.78 -1.38 13.39
N ARG A 49 17.17 -1.04 12.16
CA ARG A 49 17.26 0.35 11.66
C ARG A 49 15.96 0.80 10.97
N MET A 50 15.09 -0.12 10.58
CA MET A 50 13.82 0.19 9.91
C MET A 50 12.80 0.75 10.90
N ARG A 51 11.99 1.70 10.43
CA ARG A 51 10.88 2.29 11.19
C ARG A 51 9.58 1.54 11.00
N ILE A 52 9.37 1.02 9.79
CA ILE A 52 8.21 0.24 9.37
C ILE A 52 8.67 -0.87 8.44
N GLU A 53 7.91 -1.95 8.40
CA GLU A 53 8.00 -3.02 7.41
C GLU A 53 6.58 -3.33 6.92
N ILE A 54 6.41 -3.51 5.61
CA ILE A 54 5.12 -3.82 5.01
C ILE A 54 5.27 -5.08 4.16
N GLU A 55 4.52 -6.10 4.53
CA GLU A 55 4.36 -7.34 3.79
C GLU A 55 3.04 -7.28 3.03
N VAL A 56 3.04 -7.59 1.73
CA VAL A 56 1.86 -7.43 0.88
C VAL A 56 1.61 -8.69 0.07
N ASP A 57 0.37 -9.19 0.16
CA ASP A 57 -0.21 -10.15 -0.78
C ASP A 57 -1.12 -9.40 -1.76
N ALA A 58 -0.80 -9.47 -3.05
CA ALA A 58 -1.56 -8.75 -4.07
C ALA A 58 -1.73 -9.53 -5.36
N VAL A 59 -2.87 -9.30 -6.04
CA VAL A 59 -3.11 -9.80 -7.40
C VAL A 59 -2.49 -8.84 -8.42
N ARG A 60 -1.90 -9.38 -9.49
CA ARG A 60 -1.39 -8.58 -10.61
C ARG A 60 -2.47 -7.64 -11.14
N GLY A 61 -2.11 -6.37 -11.33
CA GLY A 61 -3.04 -5.33 -11.79
C GLY A 61 -3.84 -4.63 -10.69
N SER A 62 -3.65 -4.97 -9.40
CA SER A 62 -4.31 -4.31 -8.26
C SER A 62 -4.04 -2.80 -8.19
N GLY A 63 -2.92 -2.32 -8.72
CA GLY A 63 -2.54 -0.90 -8.80
C GLY A 63 -2.86 -0.18 -10.12
N ALA A 64 -3.39 -0.88 -11.13
CA ALA A 64 -3.43 -0.41 -12.52
C ALA A 64 -4.20 0.91 -12.72
N ARG A 65 -5.14 1.23 -11.81
CA ARG A 65 -5.89 2.49 -11.85
C ARG A 65 -5.01 3.73 -11.61
N ARG A 66 -3.87 3.58 -10.91
CA ARG A 66 -2.90 4.66 -10.69
C ARG A 66 -1.79 4.69 -11.73
N ASP A 67 -1.35 3.56 -12.26
CA ASP A 67 -0.26 3.54 -13.25
C ASP A 67 -0.67 4.24 -14.56
N ALA A 68 -1.91 4.02 -15.01
CA ALA A 68 -2.48 4.75 -16.15
C ALA A 68 -2.56 6.27 -15.93
N ALA A 69 -2.65 6.72 -14.67
CA ALA A 69 -2.68 8.13 -14.28
C ALA A 69 -1.30 8.69 -13.87
N HIS A 70 -0.33 7.82 -13.54
CA HIS A 70 1.02 8.17 -13.11
C HIS A 70 2.01 8.20 -14.30
N GLY A 71 1.76 7.42 -15.36
CA GLY A 71 2.55 7.41 -16.60
C GLY A 71 2.52 8.71 -17.42
N ALA A 72 1.76 9.72 -17.00
CA ALA A 72 1.75 11.05 -17.61
C ALA A 72 2.81 12.01 -17.04
N ARG A 73 3.68 11.59 -16.11
CA ARG A 73 4.76 12.42 -15.56
C ARG A 73 6.16 11.90 -15.94
N THR A 74 6.76 12.64 -16.88
CA THR A 74 8.20 12.88 -17.10
C THR A 74 9.08 11.68 -17.46
N THR A 75 9.25 11.48 -18.77
CA THR A 75 10.56 11.12 -19.33
C THR A 75 11.48 12.35 -19.18
N PRO A 76 12.63 12.29 -18.49
CA PRO A 76 13.63 13.33 -18.61
C PRO A 76 14.35 13.17 -19.97
N ALA A 77 14.65 14.31 -20.59
CA ALA A 77 15.39 14.43 -21.85
C ALA A 77 16.83 13.91 -21.76
#